data_AF-A0A3N0GNB3-F1
#
_entry.id   AF-A0A3N0GNB3-F1
#
_cell.length_a   1.000
_cell.length_b   1.000
_cell.length_c   1.000
_cell.angle_alpha   90.00
_cell.angle_beta   90.00
_cell.angle_gamma   90.00
#
_symmetry.space_group_name_H-M   'P 1'
#
loop_
_entity.id
_entity.type
_entity.pdbx_description
1 polymer ?
#
loop_
_entity_poly.entity_id
_entity_poly.type
_entity_poly.pdbx_seq_one_letter_code
_entity_poly.pdbx_strand_id
1 'polypeptide(L)'
;MPTPTTATRARSDLVPAHDLRLSDADRDAAIDRLSEHYAAGRLDKDEFDERSDAVWSAKTGADLAPVFADLEPLHRSRRPYAGPYAGPFVGPFGPWGRRRWFGVPFLPVLFVLIVLTVLTHVPFVLLAFVGCMFVLGRRRRRSWHRT
;
A
#
# COMPACT_ATOMS: atom_id res chain seq x y z
N MET A 1 -20.42 42.37 32.54
CA MET A 1 -19.10 42.39 31.86
C MET A 1 -18.87 41.04 31.20
N PRO A 2 -18.83 40.93 29.86
CA PRO A 2 -18.34 39.73 29.19
C PRO A 2 -16.82 39.83 28.97
N THR A 3 -16.04 38.83 29.36
CA THR A 3 -14.66 38.67 28.87
C THR A 3 -14.54 37.40 28.00
N PRO A 4 -13.89 37.50 26.83
CA PRO A 4 -13.89 36.45 25.81
C PRO A 4 -12.82 35.38 26.08
N THR A 5 -13.23 34.11 26.18
CA THR A 5 -12.31 32.95 26.08
C THR A 5 -12.46 32.32 24.70
N THR A 6 -11.92 32.99 23.67
CA THR A 6 -11.93 32.47 22.28
C THR A 6 -10.57 32.64 21.57
N ALA A 7 -9.45 32.69 22.30
CA ALA A 7 -8.13 32.92 21.70
C ALA A 7 -7.35 31.64 21.33
N THR A 8 -7.81 30.44 21.73
CA THR A 8 -7.03 29.20 21.53
C THR A 8 -7.35 28.48 20.21
N ARG A 9 -8.52 28.70 19.59
CA ARG A 9 -8.93 27.97 18.38
C ARG A 9 -8.24 28.45 17.09
N ALA A 10 -7.81 29.71 17.04
CA ALA A 10 -7.30 30.33 15.81
C ALA A 10 -5.85 29.95 15.45
N ARG A 11 -5.10 29.27 16.33
CA ARG A 11 -3.69 28.89 16.05
C ARG A 11 -3.53 27.58 15.29
N SER A 12 -4.55 26.72 15.29
CA SER A 12 -4.52 25.44 14.54
C SER A 12 -4.79 25.61 13.05
N ASP A 13 -5.26 26.79 12.63
CA ASP A 13 -5.67 27.06 11.24
C ASP A 13 -4.51 27.58 10.36
N LEU A 14 -3.31 27.73 10.93
CA LEU A 14 -2.15 28.37 10.29
C LEU A 14 -1.07 27.39 9.81
N VAL A 15 -1.20 26.08 10.08
CA VAL A 15 -0.28 25.09 9.50
C VAL A 15 -0.89 24.62 8.19
N PRO A 16 -0.40 25.10 7.04
CA PRO A 16 -0.95 24.67 5.76
C PRO A 16 -0.69 23.17 5.57
N ALA A 17 -1.65 22.47 4.97
CA ALA A 17 -1.67 21.01 4.91
C ALA A 17 -0.43 20.37 4.23
N HIS A 18 0.34 21.15 3.47
CA HIS A 18 1.58 20.69 2.84
C HIS A 18 2.74 20.54 3.84
N ASP A 19 2.70 21.25 4.97
CA ASP A 19 3.72 21.23 6.03
C ASP A 19 3.43 20.17 7.10
N LEU A 20 2.28 19.48 6.98
CA LEU A 20 1.92 18.35 7.82
C LEU A 20 2.64 17.08 7.35
N ARG A 21 3.03 16.28 8.35
CA ARG A 21 3.64 14.97 8.12
C ARG A 21 2.68 14.06 7.38
N LEU A 22 3.17 13.43 6.33
CA LEU A 22 2.40 12.57 5.45
C LEU A 22 2.02 11.27 6.16
N SER A 23 0.72 10.95 6.20
CA SER A 23 0.24 9.68 6.72
C SER A 23 0.53 8.54 5.74
N ASP A 24 0.59 7.30 6.24
CA ASP A 24 0.67 6.12 5.36
C ASP A 24 -0.52 6.06 4.40
N ALA A 25 -1.72 6.44 4.87
CA ALA A 25 -2.90 6.53 4.02
C ALA A 25 -2.71 7.53 2.87
N ASP A 26 -2.02 8.66 3.10
CA ASP A 26 -1.77 9.64 2.07
C ASP A 26 -0.76 9.12 1.03
N ARG A 27 0.24 8.35 1.45
CA ARG A 27 1.15 7.63 0.53
C ARG A 27 0.39 6.61 -0.30
N ASP A 28 -0.48 5.81 0.31
CA ASP A 28 -1.28 4.82 -0.41
C ASP A 28 -2.18 5.49 -1.47
N ALA A 29 -2.83 6.60 -1.14
CA ALA A 29 -3.63 7.36 -2.12
C ALA A 29 -2.79 7.96 -3.25
N ALA A 30 -1.55 8.38 -2.98
CA ALA A 30 -0.65 8.87 -4.00
C ALA A 30 -0.29 7.74 -4.98
N ILE A 31 0.05 6.54 -4.48
CA ILE A 31 0.31 5.36 -5.30
C ILE A 31 -0.93 4.97 -6.13
N ASP A 32 -2.13 5.00 -5.54
CA ASP A 32 -3.37 4.71 -6.26
C ASP A 32 -3.56 5.65 -7.46
N ARG A 33 -3.31 6.96 -7.29
CA ARG A 33 -3.39 7.93 -8.40
C ARG A 33 -2.34 7.64 -9.47
N LEU A 34 -1.11 7.35 -9.08
CA LEU A 34 -0.04 7.02 -10.01
C LEU A 34 -0.39 5.78 -10.85
N SER A 35 -1.00 4.77 -10.21
CA SER A 35 -1.50 3.56 -10.87
C SER A 35 -2.63 3.84 -11.86
N GLU A 36 -3.55 4.77 -11.55
CA GLU A 36 -4.57 5.23 -12.50
C GLU A 36 -3.93 5.84 -13.77
N HIS A 37 -2.84 6.59 -13.64
CA HIS A 37 -2.13 7.17 -14.79
C HIS A 37 -1.32 6.15 -15.59
N TYR A 38 -0.70 5.17 -14.93
CA TYR A 38 -0.04 4.04 -15.59
C TYR A 38 -1.04 3.19 -16.37
N ALA A 39 -2.20 2.87 -15.79
CA ALA A 39 -3.27 2.16 -16.48
C ALA A 39 -3.85 2.94 -17.67
N ALA A 40 -3.80 4.28 -17.63
CA ALA A 40 -4.16 5.15 -18.74
C ALA A 40 -3.08 5.21 -19.84
N GLY A 41 -1.92 4.55 -19.66
CA GLY A 41 -0.81 4.54 -20.60
C GLY A 41 -0.05 5.87 -20.68
N ARG A 42 -0.22 6.74 -19.66
CA ARG A 42 0.45 8.06 -19.60
C ARG A 42 1.79 8.03 -18.86
N LEU A 43 2.04 6.96 -18.12
CA LEU A 43 3.37 6.65 -17.58
C LEU A 43 3.81 5.33 -18.17
N ASP A 44 5.09 5.25 -18.52
CA ASP A 44 5.73 3.96 -18.71
C ASP A 44 6.03 3.27 -17.36
N LYS A 45 6.55 2.04 -17.43
CA LYS A 45 6.84 1.25 -16.24
C LYS A 45 8.00 1.85 -15.43
N ASP A 46 9.03 2.34 -16.08
CA ASP A 46 10.23 2.85 -15.41
C ASP A 46 9.89 4.19 -14.71
N GLU A 47 9.09 5.04 -15.35
CA GLU A 47 8.53 6.27 -14.75
C GLU A 47 7.61 5.97 -13.56
N PHE A 48 6.79 4.93 -13.66
CA PHE A 48 5.93 4.49 -12.55
C PHE A 48 6.75 4.03 -11.35
N ASP A 49 7.80 3.23 -11.59
CA ASP A 49 8.69 2.73 -10.53
C ASP A 49 9.43 3.90 -9.86
N GLU A 50 10.02 4.83 -10.64
CA GLU A 50 10.74 6.00 -10.13
C GLU A 50 9.83 6.93 -9.29
N ARG A 51 8.63 7.21 -9.78
CA ARG A 51 7.66 8.06 -9.06
C ARG A 51 7.10 7.35 -7.83
N SER A 52 6.93 6.03 -7.85
CA SER A 52 6.51 5.25 -6.68
C SER A 52 7.54 5.31 -5.55
N ASP A 53 8.82 5.18 -5.88
CA ASP A 53 9.91 5.28 -4.91
C ASP A 53 10.00 6.69 -4.28
N ALA A 54 9.74 7.73 -5.08
CA ALA A 54 9.64 9.10 -4.61
C ALA A 54 8.47 9.28 -3.62
N VAL A 55 7.30 8.67 -3.89
CA VAL A 55 6.16 8.67 -2.97
C VAL A 55 6.50 7.98 -1.65
N TRP A 56 7.16 6.81 -1.68
CA TRP A 56 7.54 6.09 -0.46
C TRP A 56 8.57 6.84 0.39
N SER A 57 9.40 7.65 -0.25
CA SER A 57 10.42 8.47 0.41
C SER A 57 9.88 9.80 0.95
N ALA A 58 8.69 10.24 0.51
CA ALA A 58 8.06 11.50 0.89
C ALA A 58 7.66 11.53 2.38
N LYS A 59 7.99 12.63 3.06
CA LYS A 59 7.70 12.81 4.50
C LYS A 59 6.60 13.84 4.74
N THR A 60 6.37 14.72 3.77
CA THR A 60 5.39 15.82 3.85
C THR A 60 4.53 15.87 2.60
N GLY A 61 3.38 16.55 2.68
CA GLY A 61 2.54 16.79 1.51
C GLY A 61 3.22 17.64 0.43
N ALA A 62 4.15 18.52 0.83
CA ALA A 62 4.97 19.28 -0.10
C ALA A 62 5.86 18.40 -0.98
N ASP A 63 6.38 17.29 -0.43
CA ASP A 63 7.25 16.35 -1.16
C ASP A 63 6.50 15.57 -2.25
N LEU A 64 5.17 15.43 -2.13
CA LEU A 64 4.34 14.78 -3.14
C LEU A 64 4.00 15.68 -4.33
N ALA A 65 3.94 17.00 -4.13
CA ALA A 65 3.60 17.95 -5.18
C ALA A 65 4.46 17.82 -6.46
N PRO A 66 5.80 17.71 -6.40
CA PRO A 66 6.62 17.54 -7.60
C PRO A 66 6.38 16.21 -8.32
N VAL A 67 6.02 15.13 -7.62
CA VAL A 67 5.79 13.80 -8.20
C VAL A 67 4.63 13.80 -9.21
N PHE A 68 3.62 14.63 -8.93
CA PHE A 68 2.43 14.78 -9.77
C PHE A 68 2.42 16.05 -10.61
N ALA A 69 3.48 16.87 -10.58
CA ALA A 69 3.49 18.18 -11.25
C ALA A 69 3.29 18.10 -12.78
N ASP A 70 3.77 17.02 -13.37
CA ASP A 70 3.68 16.73 -14.81
C ASP A 70 2.41 15.91 -15.18
N LEU A 71 1.70 15.39 -14.17
CA LEU A 71 0.52 14.56 -14.38
C LEU A 71 -0.74 15.41 -14.26
N GLU A 72 -1.35 15.74 -15.40
CA GLU A 72 -2.67 16.38 -15.41
C GLU A 72 -3.68 15.52 -14.63
N PRO A 73 -4.43 16.08 -13.66
CA PRO A 73 -5.39 15.31 -12.88
C PRO A 73 -6.37 14.59 -13.80
N LEU A 74 -6.45 13.26 -13.67
CA LEU A 74 -7.56 12.52 -14.26
C LEU A 74 -8.83 13.09 -13.64
N HIS A 75 -9.59 13.85 -14.44
CA HIS A 75 -10.85 14.41 -14.01
C HIS A 75 -11.79 13.23 -13.76
N ARG A 76 -11.81 12.72 -12.52
CA ARG A 76 -12.86 11.82 -12.06
C ARG A 76 -14.13 12.64 -12.17
N SER A 77 -14.91 12.39 -13.22
CA SER A 77 -16.17 13.07 -13.51
C SER A 77 -17.07 12.94 -12.29
N ARG A 78 -17.00 13.98 -11.44
CA ARG A 78 -17.79 14.10 -10.22
C ARG A 78 -19.20 14.33 -10.72
N ARG A 79 -19.98 13.26 -10.90
CA ARG A 79 -21.40 13.38 -11.21
C ARG A 79 -21.99 14.33 -10.18
N PRO A 80 -22.54 15.50 -10.57
CA PRO A 80 -23.18 16.37 -9.62
C PRO A 80 -24.41 15.62 -9.11
N TYR A 81 -24.43 15.28 -7.84
CA TYR A 81 -25.65 14.85 -7.18
C TYR A 81 -26.54 16.09 -7.04
N ALA A 82 -27.42 16.31 -8.02
CA ALA A 82 -28.48 17.31 -7.94
C ALA A 82 -29.59 16.77 -7.01
N GLY A 83 -29.33 16.80 -5.70
CA GLY A 83 -30.32 16.58 -4.67
C GLY A 83 -30.77 17.94 -4.08
N PRO A 84 -32.07 18.17 -3.80
CA PRO A 84 -32.58 19.44 -3.27
C PRO A 84 -32.06 19.86 -1.87
N TYR A 85 -31.19 19.06 -1.25
CA TYR A 85 -30.67 19.30 0.10
C TYR A 85 -29.13 19.29 0.08
N ALA A 86 -28.54 20.29 -0.58
CA ALA A 86 -27.11 20.57 -0.49
C ALA A 86 -26.81 21.29 0.84
N GLY A 87 -26.72 20.53 1.93
CA GLY A 87 -26.09 21.01 3.16
C GLY A 87 -24.56 20.99 3.01
N PRO A 88 -23.84 22.09 3.27
CA PRO A 88 -22.38 22.13 3.11
C PRO A 88 -21.70 21.51 4.33
N PHE A 89 -21.50 20.20 4.31
CA PHE A 89 -20.43 19.55 5.09
C PHE A 89 -19.66 18.59 4.19
N VAL A 90 -18.79 19.16 3.37
CA VAL A 90 -17.62 18.45 2.86
C VAL A 90 -16.60 18.49 3.99
N GLY A 91 -16.63 17.50 4.89
CA GLY A 91 -15.54 17.31 5.83
C GLY A 91 -14.23 17.09 5.07
N PRO A 92 -13.07 17.48 5.62
CA PRO A 92 -11.77 17.43 4.94
C PRO A 92 -11.28 15.99 4.62
N PHE A 93 -12.04 14.97 5.01
CA PHE A 93 -11.81 13.58 4.68
C PHE A 93 -13.07 13.00 4.00
N GLY A 94 -13.29 13.37 2.73
CA GLY A 94 -14.32 12.73 1.91
C GLY A 94 -14.09 11.21 1.87
N PRO A 95 -15.14 10.37 1.73
CA PRO A 95 -15.02 8.94 1.92
C PRO A 95 -14.05 8.37 0.88
N TRP A 96 -12.89 7.95 1.38
CA TRP A 96 -11.88 7.17 0.68
C TRP A 96 -12.56 5.87 0.30
N GLY A 97 -13.25 5.95 -0.83
CA GLY A 97 -14.11 4.92 -1.34
C GLY A 97 -13.27 3.67 -1.47
N ARG A 98 -13.57 2.71 -0.60
CA ARG A 98 -13.34 1.28 -0.77
C ARG A 98 -13.83 0.85 -2.15
N ARG A 99 -13.07 1.17 -3.19
CA ARG A 99 -13.32 0.79 -4.56
C ARG A 99 -11.95 0.59 -5.20
N ARG A 100 -11.51 -0.67 -5.09
CA ARG A 100 -10.53 -1.34 -5.96
C ARG A 100 -9.06 -1.38 -5.50
N TRP A 101 -8.76 -1.58 -4.21
CA TRP A 101 -7.38 -1.92 -3.82
C TRP A 101 -6.97 -3.37 -4.15
N PHE A 102 -7.92 -4.29 -4.37
CA PHE A 102 -7.66 -5.67 -4.83
C PHE A 102 -8.76 -6.16 -5.77
N GLY A 103 -8.90 -5.57 -6.95
CA GLY A 103 -9.65 -6.24 -8.02
C GLY A 103 -8.77 -7.34 -8.60
N VAL A 104 -8.73 -8.51 -7.98
CA VAL A 104 -7.83 -9.62 -8.33
C VAL A 104 -8.36 -10.41 -9.55
N PRO A 105 -7.68 -10.33 -10.71
CA PRO A 105 -7.46 -11.49 -11.59
C PRO A 105 -6.11 -12.17 -11.29
N PHE A 106 -5.35 -11.73 -10.28
CA PHE A 106 -4.04 -12.30 -9.92
C PHE A 106 -4.09 -13.37 -8.82
N LEU A 107 -5.21 -13.51 -8.09
CA LEU A 107 -5.39 -14.57 -7.10
C LEU A 107 -5.21 -15.99 -7.68
N PRO A 108 -5.78 -16.34 -8.86
CA PRO A 108 -5.56 -17.66 -9.43
C PRO A 108 -4.11 -17.85 -9.91
N VAL A 109 -3.48 -16.80 -10.45
CA VAL A 109 -2.08 -16.85 -10.92
C VAL A 109 -1.11 -17.08 -9.75
N LEU A 110 -1.28 -16.33 -8.67
CA LEU A 110 -0.49 -16.49 -7.45
C LEU A 110 -0.71 -17.87 -6.81
N PHE A 111 -1.95 -18.36 -6.79
CA PHE A 111 -2.28 -19.70 -6.30
C PHE A 111 -1.59 -20.80 -7.13
N VAL A 112 -1.63 -20.71 -8.46
CA VAL A 112 -0.94 -21.65 -9.36
C VAL A 112 0.58 -21.62 -9.14
N LEU A 113 1.17 -20.43 -8.98
CA LEU A 113 2.61 -20.28 -8.77
C LEU A 113 3.05 -20.85 -7.41
N ILE A 114 2.25 -20.64 -6.35
CA ILE A 114 2.48 -21.24 -5.02
C ILE A 114 2.38 -22.77 -5.10
N VAL A 115 1.32 -23.31 -5.73
CA VAL A 115 1.13 -24.77 -5.86
C VAL A 115 2.26 -25.40 -6.67
N LEU A 116 2.68 -24.80 -7.78
CA LEU A 116 3.79 -25.28 -8.61
C LEU A 116 5.11 -25.28 -7.82
N THR A 117 5.36 -24.22 -7.04
CA THR A 117 6.54 -24.10 -6.17
C THR A 117 6.53 -25.19 -5.11
N VAL A 118 5.42 -25.36 -4.38
CA VAL A 118 5.29 -26.39 -3.34
C VAL A 118 5.44 -27.80 -3.93
N LEU A 119 4.76 -28.10 -5.04
CA LEU A 119 4.85 -29.41 -5.71
C LEU A 119 6.28 -29.73 -6.14
N THR A 120 7.04 -28.73 -6.59
CA THR A 120 8.45 -28.88 -6.97
C THR A 120 9.35 -29.10 -5.75
N HIS A 121 9.09 -28.45 -4.62
CA HIS A 121 9.97 -28.47 -3.45
C HIS A 121 9.69 -29.63 -2.47
N VAL A 122 8.46 -30.16 -2.41
CA VAL A 122 8.08 -31.31 -1.57
C VAL A 122 9.00 -32.54 -1.73
N PRO A 123 9.36 -33.00 -2.94
CA PRO A 123 10.27 -34.14 -3.08
C PRO A 123 11.68 -33.85 -2.54
N PHE A 124 12.20 -32.63 -2.70
CA PHE A 124 13.50 -32.25 -2.16
C PHE A 124 13.50 -32.19 -0.62
N VAL A 125 12.43 -31.66 -0.02
CA VAL A 125 12.28 -31.62 1.44
C VAL A 125 12.16 -33.04 2.01
N LEU A 126 11.40 -33.93 1.34
CA LEU A 126 11.25 -35.32 1.76
C LEU A 126 12.58 -36.08 1.65
N LEU A 127 13.32 -35.91 0.55
CA LEU A 127 14.66 -36.49 0.38
C LEU A 127 15.65 -35.98 1.43
N ALA A 128 15.64 -34.67 1.72
CA ALA A 128 16.47 -34.09 2.78
C ALA A 128 16.07 -34.61 4.17
N PHE A 129 14.77 -34.76 4.44
CA PHE A 129 14.27 -35.29 5.70
C PHE A 129 14.62 -36.77 5.89
N VAL A 130 14.46 -37.59 4.85
CA VAL A 130 14.84 -39.01 4.88
C VAL A 130 16.36 -39.15 5.00
N GLY A 131 17.13 -38.35 4.28
CA GLY A 131 18.59 -38.30 4.42
C GLY A 131 19.01 -37.90 5.83
N CYS A 132 18.39 -36.87 6.39
CA CYS A 132 18.62 -36.42 7.76
C CYS A 132 18.24 -37.50 8.78
N MET A 133 17.06 -38.13 8.65
CA MET A 133 16.60 -39.21 9.50
C MET A 133 17.50 -40.45 9.40
N PHE A 134 18.05 -40.73 8.22
CA PHE A 134 19.01 -41.82 8.01
C PHE A 134 20.35 -41.52 8.67
N VAL A 135 20.86 -40.28 8.59
CA VAL A 135 22.08 -39.83 9.28
C VAL A 135 21.89 -39.83 10.80
N LEU A 136 20.77 -39.30 11.29
CA LEU A 136 20.41 -39.26 12.71
C LEU A 136 20.10 -40.66 13.25
N GLY A 137 19.46 -41.51 12.46
CA GLY A 137 19.16 -42.91 12.77
C GLY A 137 20.41 -43.78 12.81
N ARG A 138 21.39 -43.52 11.93
CA ARG A 138 22.73 -44.14 12.01
C ARG A 138 23.49 -43.70 13.27
N ARG A 139 23.23 -42.51 13.80
CA ARG A 139 23.79 -42.04 15.09
C ARG A 139 23.17 -42.77 16.29
N ARG A 140 21.87 -43.08 16.27
CA ARG A 140 21.19 -43.81 17.37
C ARG A 140 21.57 -45.30 17.48
N ARG A 141 22.06 -45.95 16.42
CA ARG A 141 22.47 -47.36 16.48
C ARG A 141 23.85 -47.62 17.10
N ARG A 142 24.64 -46.59 17.44
CA ARG A 142 25.98 -46.74 18.03
C ARG A 142 26.06 -46.62 19.56
N SER A 143 24.94 -46.37 20.27
CA SER A 143 24.97 -46.18 21.74
C SER A 143 24.60 -47.41 22.58
N TRP A 144 24.49 -48.61 21.98
CA TRP A 144 24.13 -49.85 22.68
C TRP A 144 25.33 -50.73 23.10
N HIS A 145 26.56 -50.21 23.00
CA HIS A 145 27.75 -50.89 23.50
C HIS A 145 28.57 -49.96 24.39
N ARG A 146 28.07 -49.72 25.60
CA ARG A 146 28.91 -49.46 26.76
C ARG A 146 28.08 -49.75 28.02
N THR A 147 28.15 -51.02 28.37
CA THR A 147 28.13 -51.56 29.74
C THR A 147 28.97 -50.72 30.69
#